data_AF-A0A528CGD8-F1
#
_entry.id   AF-A0A528CGD8-F1
#
_cell.length_a   1.000
_cell.length_b   1.000
_cell.length_c   1.000
_cell.angle_alpha   90.00
_cell.angle_beta   90.00
_cell.angle_gamma   90.00
#
_symmetry.space_group_name_H-M   'P 1'
#
loop_
_entity.id
_entity.type
_entity.pdbx_description
1 polymer ?
#
loop_
_entity_poly.entity_id
_entity_poly.type
_entity_poly.pdbx_seq_one_letter_code
_entity_poly.pdbx_strand_id
1 'polypeptide(L)' 'RLSYTAIGDTVNLASRLVGVAKEHGVEIVLSDMTLAQTSGQIAAHPLGITNVRGKAVPVLIHTLAT' A
#
# COMPACT_ATOMS: atom_id res chain seq x y z
N ARG A 1 15.28 -26.92 -8.17
CA ARG A 1 15.07 -26.28 -6.84
C ARG A 1 13.79 -25.47 -6.94
N LEU A 2 12.75 -25.78 -6.15
CA LEU A 2 11.52 -24.98 -6.09
C LEU A 2 11.73 -23.83 -5.10
N SER A 3 11.35 -22.62 -5.51
CA SER A 3 11.33 -21.44 -4.63
C SER A 3 9.89 -21.23 -4.15
N TYR A 4 9.66 -21.28 -2.84
CA TYR A 4 8.38 -20.92 -2.25
C TYR A 4 8.29 -19.40 -2.15
N THR A 5 7.47 -18.78 -2.99
CA THR A 5 7.39 -17.33 -3.11
C THR A 5 5.98 -16.89 -3.50
N ALA A 6 5.57 -15.71 -3.03
CA ALA A 6 4.34 -15.07 -3.47
C ALA A 6 4.64 -14.23 -4.72
N ILE A 7 3.90 -14.48 -5.79
CA ILE A 7 4.00 -13.76 -7.06
C ILE A 7 2.62 -13.25 -7.42
N GLY A 8 2.52 -11.98 -7.79
CA GLY A 8 1.27 -11.40 -8.28
C GLY A 8 1.20 -9.90 -8.11
N ASP A 9 0.09 -9.33 -8.57
CA ASP A 9 -0.17 -7.90 -8.56
C ASP A 9 -0.15 -7.31 -7.14
N THR A 10 -0.65 -8.02 -6.13
CA THR A 10 -0.58 -7.58 -4.72
C THR A 10 0.86 -7.39 -4.24
N VAL A 11 1.77 -8.29 -4.62
CA VAL A 11 3.19 -8.19 -4.25
C VAL A 11 3.86 -7.02 -4.97
N ASN A 12 3.51 -6.81 -6.24
CA ASN A 12 3.97 -5.66 -7.01
C ASN A 12 3.47 -4.34 -6.40
N LEU A 13 2.20 -4.26 -6.01
CA LEU A 13 1.63 -3.10 -5.34
C LEU A 13 2.38 -2.80 -4.04
N ALA A 14 2.54 -3.81 -3.16
CA ALA A 14 3.24 -3.64 -1.89
C ALA A 14 4.66 -3.12 -2.09
N SER A 15 5.40 -3.66 -3.07
CA SER A 15 6.74 -3.19 -3.43
C SER A 15 6.77 -1.72 -3.86
N ARG A 16 5.74 -1.26 -4.58
CA ARG A 16 5.62 0.14 -5.02
C ARG A 16 5.27 1.08 -3.88
N LEU A 17 4.43 0.66 -2.94
CA LEU A 17 4.05 1.47 -1.78
C LEU A 17 5.25 1.79 -0.88
N VAL A 18 6.31 0.98 -0.88
CA VAL A 18 7.58 1.32 -0.19
C VAL A 18 8.23 2.59 -0.78
N GLY A 19 8.15 2.78 -2.10
CA GLY A 19 8.63 4.01 -2.74
C GLY A 19 7.78 5.21 -2.37
N VAL A 20 6.46 5.05 -2.40
CA VAL A 20 5.49 6.07 -1.98
C VAL A 20 5.73 6.50 -0.53
N ALA A 21 5.99 5.56 0.38
CA ALA A 21 6.32 5.89 1.77
C ALA A 21 7.52 6.84 1.87
N LYS A 22 8.58 6.58 1.10
CA LYS A 22 9.77 7.43 1.03
C LYS A 22 9.46 8.81 0.44
N GLU A 23 8.66 8.87 -0.62
CA GLU A 23 8.25 10.13 -1.27
C GLU A 23 7.44 11.03 -0.32
N HIS A 24 6.59 10.43 0.51
CA HIS A 24 5.78 11.14 1.51
C HIS A 24 6.51 11.35 2.85
N GLY A 25 7.73 10.83 3.03
CA GLY A 25 8.48 10.96 4.28
C GLY A 25 7.83 10.23 5.47
N VAL A 26 7.08 9.16 5.23
CA VAL A 26 6.41 8.36 6.26
C VAL A 26 6.99 6.94 6.33
N GLU A 27 6.84 6.29 7.47
CA GLU A 27 7.33 4.92 7.67
C GLU A 27 6.44 3.87 6.98
N ILE A 28 5.12 4.03 7.09
CA ILE A 28 4.13 3.05 6.64
C ILE A 28 3.15 3.69 5.67
N VAL A 29 2.92 3.01 4.55
CA VAL A 29 1.84 3.30 3.60
C VAL A 29 1.01 2.03 3.40
N LEU A 30 -0.30 2.19 3.51
CA LEU A 30 -1.31 1.16 3.34
C LEU A 30 -2.16 1.50 2.11
N SER A 31 -2.54 0.50 1.33
CA SER A 31 -3.67 0.66 0.39
C SER A 31 -4.98 0.73 1.16
N ASP A 32 -5.98 1.42 0.60
CA ASP A 32 -7.34 1.46 1.16
C ASP A 32 -7.93 0.06 1.41
N MET A 33 -7.72 -0.87 0.46
CA MET A 33 -8.12 -2.26 0.61
C MET A 33 -7.50 -2.94 1.84
N THR A 34 -6.21 -2.68 2.11
CA THR A 34 -5.51 -3.23 3.28
C THR A 34 -6.07 -2.62 4.56
N LEU A 35 -6.30 -1.31 4.59
CA LEU A 35 -6.85 -0.62 5.75
C LEU A 35 -8.27 -1.12 6.08
N ALA A 36 -9.12 -1.32 5.07
CA ALA A 36 -10.48 -1.82 5.24
C ALA A 36 -10.52 -3.20 5.93
N GLN A 37 -9.51 -4.05 5.71
CA GLN A 37 -9.41 -5.37 6.36
C GLN A 37 -9.05 -5.31 7.85
N THR A 38 -8.64 -4.15 8.36
CA THR A 38 -8.29 -3.97 9.78
C THR A 38 -9.51 -3.80 10.69
N SER A 39 -10.72 -3.72 10.12
CA SER A 39 -11.96 -3.47 10.87
C SER A 39 -11.89 -2.24 11.78
N GLY A 40 -11.16 -1.20 11.37
CA GLY A 40 -10.99 0.04 12.13
C GLY A 40 -10.04 -0.06 13.33
N GLN A 41 -9.29 -1.16 13.48
CA GLN A 41 -8.31 -1.32 14.56
C GLN A 41 -7.04 -0.48 14.35
N ILE A 42 -6.80 -0.02 13.12
CA ILE A 42 -5.68 0.84 12.78
C ILE A 42 -6.20 2.25 12.53
N ALA A 43 -5.77 3.20 13.37
CA ALA A 43 -5.99 4.62 13.12
C ALA A 43 -5.06 5.08 11.99
N ALA A 44 -5.64 5.71 10.96
CA ALA A 44 -4.92 6.09 9.75
C ALA A 44 -5.44 7.41 9.19
N HIS A 45 -4.59 8.12 8.46
CA HIS A 45 -4.95 9.33 7.71
C HIS A 45 -4.69 9.13 6.21
N PRO A 46 -5.56 9.67 5.34
CA PRO A 46 -5.38 9.56 3.90
C PRO A 46 -4.16 10.38 3.43
N LEU A 47 -3.36 9.80 2.54
CA LEU A 47 -2.28 10.48 1.82
C LEU A 47 -2.68 10.92 0.40
N GLY A 48 -3.84 10.45 -0.08
CA GLY A 48 -4.37 10.74 -1.41
C GLY A 48 -4.34 9.53 -2.34
N ILE A 49 -4.44 9.78 -3.65
CA ILE A 49 -4.43 8.75 -4.68
C ILE A 49 -3.05 8.66 -5.35
N THR A 50 -2.59 7.44 -5.62
CA THR A 50 -1.35 7.20 -6.36
C THR A 50 -1.58 6.29 -7.56
N ASN A 51 -0.94 6.62 -8.67
CA ASN A 51 -0.94 5.81 -9.88
C ASN A 51 0.13 4.73 -9.77
N VAL A 52 -0.29 3.48 -9.67
CA VAL A 52 0.64 2.35 -9.59
C VAL A 52 0.80 1.75 -10.98
N ARG A 53 2.05 1.70 -11.47
CA ARG A 53 2.37 1.10 -12.76
C ARG A 53 1.83 -0.35 -12.82
N GLY A 54 1.01 -0.64 -13.83
CA GLY A 54 0.39 -1.95 -14.02
C GLY A 54 -1.03 -2.06 -13.47
N LYS A 55 -1.53 -1.05 -12.75
CA LYS A 55 -2.94 -0.94 -12.37
C LYS A 55 -3.67 0.07 -13.23
N ALA A 56 -4.86 -0.30 -13.69
CA ALA A 56 -5.75 0.59 -14.45
C ALA A 56 -6.44 1.62 -13.56
N VAL A 57 -6.67 1.28 -12.29
CA VAL A 57 -7.36 2.14 -11.32
C VAL A 57 -6.34 2.70 -10.32
N PRO A 58 -6.32 4.03 -10.10
CA PRO A 58 -5.51 4.64 -9.05
C PRO A 58 -5.82 4.05 -7.67
N VAL A 59 -4.80 3.96 -6.82
CA VAL A 59 -4.94 3.39 -5.47
C VAL A 59 -5.00 4.51 -4.45
N LEU A 60 -6.07 4.56 -3.65
CA LEU A 60 -6.14 5.40 -2.47
C LEU A 60 -5.21 4.83 -1.39
N ILE A 61 -4.36 5.69 -0.83
CA ILE A 61 -3.32 5.31 0.12
C ILE A 61 -3.45 6.09 1.43
N HIS A 62 -2.99 5.45 2.51
CA HIS A 62 -3.10 5.93 3.87
C HIS A 62 -1.77 5.75 4.60
N THR A 63 -1.53 6.56 5.62
CA THR A 63 -0.47 6.34 6.61
C THR A 63 -1.07 6.21 8.00
N LEU A 64 -0.27 5.77 8.98
CA LEU A 64 -0.73 5.65 10.35
C LEU A 64 -1.01 7.03 10.95
N ALA A 65 -2.01 7.10 11.82
CA ALA A 65 -2.27 8.26 12.65
C ALA A 65 -1.28 8.25 13.82
N THR A 66 -0.18 9.00 13.70
CA THR A 66 0.65 9.39 14.85
C THR A 66 -0.02 10.43 15.72
#